data_AF-A0A5N5M6Y8-F1
#
_entry.id   AF-A0A5N5M6Y8-F1
#
_cell.length_a   1.000
_cell.length_b   1.000
_cell.length_c   1.000
_cell.angle_alpha   90.00
_cell.angle_beta   90.00
_cell.angle_gamma   90.00
#
_symmetry.space_group_name_H-M   'P 1'
#
loop_
_entity.id
_entity.type
_entity.pdbx_description
1 polymer ?
#
loop_
_entity_poly.entity_id
_entity_poly.type
_entity_poly.pdbx_seq_one_letter_code
_entity_poly.pdbx_strand_id
1 'polypeptide(L)'
;MAAIGDSYSAGIGAGNRLGSFLDALNSQRDWACSRYDHAYPYLVNNDPSLGDPSKRTFQFLSCSGALSKDVLEKQIPRLSSDQQAILLSVGGNDVELVNILNQCIFQVGVLNPEQVIVAKLAAQTEEYAWAKDFDFDTLGRGCAAQLDHTATFIGSSTFSQRLDNVLSAAKGKLAKEYGKFFAEDLSPDCNHVTWSTWIYKAANVFQDAQYLTQDNRRRMNGLVDSVNAQLKAAAERAGPSVVFVDYDSYVGEFHGRYCEAGVDEATTESNTRIPLMF
;
A
#
# COMPACT_ATOMS: atom_id res chain seq x y z
N MET A 1 -12.03 19.05 7.75
CA MET A 1 -11.10 18.25 6.94
C MET A 1 -11.44 16.77 7.09
N ALA A 2 -10.87 15.92 6.25
CA ALA A 2 -11.08 14.47 6.29
C ALA A 2 -9.80 13.73 5.86
N ALA A 3 -9.87 12.41 5.86
CA ALA A 3 -8.87 11.48 5.36
C ALA A 3 -9.59 10.33 4.66
N ILE A 4 -9.21 10.02 3.42
CA ILE A 4 -9.75 8.90 2.64
C ILE A 4 -8.60 8.11 1.98
N GLY A 5 -8.93 6.96 1.41
CA GLY A 5 -7.96 6.11 0.73
C GLY A 5 -7.73 4.77 1.41
N ASP A 6 -6.52 4.27 1.29
CA ASP A 6 -6.14 2.92 1.68
C ASP A 6 -5.18 2.86 2.88
N SER A 7 -4.33 1.84 2.97
CA SER A 7 -3.48 1.49 4.12
C SER A 7 -2.48 2.58 4.51
N TYR A 8 -1.95 3.35 3.55
CA TYR A 8 -0.95 4.39 3.82
C TYR A 8 -1.59 5.67 4.39
N SER A 9 -2.85 5.98 4.04
CA SER A 9 -3.64 7.03 4.73
C SER A 9 -4.22 6.52 6.05
N ALA A 10 -4.58 5.24 6.15
CA ALA A 10 -4.97 4.63 7.42
C ALA A 10 -3.81 4.54 8.43
N GLY A 11 -2.56 4.52 7.95
CA GLY A 11 -1.34 4.46 8.76
C GLY A 11 -1.13 3.11 9.45
N ILE A 12 -1.40 2.00 8.75
CA ILE A 12 -1.35 0.67 9.36
C ILE A 12 0.04 0.37 9.98
N GLY A 13 0.08 0.24 11.30
CA GLY A 13 1.29 -0.03 12.08
C GLY A 13 1.91 1.18 12.76
N ALA A 14 1.50 2.41 12.44
CA ALA A 14 2.05 3.63 13.03
C ALA A 14 1.37 3.95 14.38
N GLY A 15 1.96 3.52 15.50
CA GLY A 15 1.43 3.76 16.85
C GLY A 15 0.26 2.84 17.23
N ASN A 16 -0.79 3.39 17.84
CA ASN A 16 -1.94 2.63 18.34
C ASN A 16 -3.07 2.57 17.31
N ARG A 17 -3.67 1.38 17.14
CA ARG A 17 -4.86 1.16 16.32
C ARG A 17 -6.09 1.79 16.98
N LEU A 18 -6.82 2.61 16.23
CA LEU A 18 -8.01 3.32 16.69
C LEU A 18 -9.24 2.39 16.78
N GLY A 19 -10.21 2.77 17.62
CA GLY A 19 -11.46 2.03 17.83
C GLY A 19 -11.32 0.86 18.81
N SER A 20 -12.27 -0.08 18.76
CA SER A 20 -12.31 -1.27 19.62
C SER A 20 -12.13 -2.54 18.80
N PHE A 21 -11.46 -3.56 19.38
CA PHE A 21 -11.36 -4.87 18.75
C PHE A 21 -12.74 -5.54 18.54
N LEU A 22 -13.75 -5.14 19.31
CA LEU A 22 -15.13 -5.61 19.13
C LEU A 22 -15.76 -5.13 17.80
N ASP A 23 -15.26 -4.03 17.23
CA ASP A 23 -15.71 -3.51 15.93
C ASP A 23 -15.00 -4.19 14.73
N ALA A 24 -14.15 -5.21 14.92
CA ALA A 24 -13.35 -5.80 13.82
C ALA A 24 -14.17 -6.33 12.64
N LEU A 25 -15.42 -6.77 12.87
CA LEU A 25 -16.33 -7.26 11.83
C LEU A 25 -17.15 -6.14 11.16
N ASN A 26 -17.09 -4.91 11.68
CA ASN A 26 -17.77 -3.76 11.12
C ASN A 26 -16.81 -2.97 10.21
N SER A 27 -16.79 -3.33 8.92
CA SER A 27 -15.88 -2.82 7.88
C SER A 27 -15.88 -1.29 7.63
N GLN A 28 -16.68 -0.53 8.37
CA GLN A 28 -16.68 0.94 8.32
C GLN A 28 -15.94 1.61 9.49
N ARG A 29 -15.64 0.85 10.56
CA ARG A 29 -15.04 1.29 11.82
C ARG A 29 -13.51 1.32 11.77
N ASP A 30 -12.94 2.10 12.67
CA ASP A 30 -11.50 2.41 12.69
C ASP A 30 -10.63 1.16 12.89
N TRP A 31 -11.08 0.25 13.76
CA TRP A 31 -10.39 -1.01 13.98
C TRP A 31 -10.40 -1.88 12.72
N ALA A 32 -11.58 -2.18 12.15
CA ALA A 32 -11.70 -3.00 10.94
C ALA A 32 -10.91 -2.43 9.76
N CYS A 33 -10.92 -1.10 9.59
CA CYS A 33 -10.15 -0.40 8.56
C CYS A 33 -8.65 -0.24 8.86
N SER A 34 -8.17 -0.68 10.04
CA SER A 34 -6.78 -0.50 10.50
C SER A 34 -6.32 0.96 10.45
N ARG A 35 -7.10 1.89 11.01
CA ARG A 35 -6.70 3.29 11.22
C ARG A 35 -5.89 3.43 12.51
N TYR A 36 -4.89 4.31 12.53
CA TYR A 36 -3.99 4.49 13.66
C TYR A 36 -3.83 5.96 14.08
N ASP A 37 -3.36 6.20 15.31
CA ASP A 37 -3.15 7.53 15.90
C ASP A 37 -1.86 8.25 15.44
N HIS A 38 -0.87 7.55 14.88
CA HIS A 38 0.30 8.18 14.23
C HIS A 38 0.24 8.10 12.69
N ALA A 39 -0.94 7.79 12.12
CA ALA A 39 -1.17 7.92 10.69
C ALA A 39 -1.01 9.39 10.24
N TYR A 40 -0.39 9.65 9.08
CA TYR A 40 -0.14 11.03 8.62
C TYR A 40 -1.39 11.93 8.61
N PRO A 41 -2.62 11.47 8.29
CA PRO A 41 -3.79 12.34 8.33
C PRO A 41 -4.24 12.67 9.76
N TYR A 42 -4.00 11.78 10.71
CA TYR A 42 -4.24 12.03 12.13
C TYR A 42 -3.22 13.04 12.67
N LEU A 43 -1.94 12.90 12.31
CA LEU A 43 -0.89 13.86 12.68
C LEU A 43 -1.19 15.25 12.13
N VAL A 44 -1.48 15.38 10.83
CA VAL A 44 -1.85 16.66 10.20
C VAL A 44 -3.14 17.25 10.80
N ASN A 45 -4.11 16.43 11.20
CA ASN A 45 -5.29 16.92 11.92
C ASN A 45 -4.99 17.48 13.32
N ASN A 46 -3.91 17.03 13.97
CA ASN A 46 -3.51 17.52 15.30
C ASN A 46 -2.38 18.57 15.27
N ASP A 47 -1.72 18.77 14.12
CA ASP A 47 -0.64 19.74 13.93
C ASP A 47 -1.10 21.17 14.27
N PRO A 48 -0.52 21.84 15.29
CA PRO A 48 -0.97 23.17 15.72
C PRO A 48 -0.65 24.29 14.72
N SER A 49 0.22 24.08 13.72
CA SER A 49 0.49 25.05 12.66
C SER A 49 -0.73 25.30 11.77
N LEU A 50 -1.63 24.31 11.66
CA LEU A 50 -2.94 24.42 11.00
C LEU A 50 -4.03 24.98 11.92
N GLY A 51 -3.64 25.60 13.03
CA GLY A 51 -4.52 26.19 14.03
C GLY A 51 -5.10 25.18 15.02
N ASP A 52 -5.93 25.69 15.93
CA ASP A 52 -6.51 24.95 17.05
C ASP A 52 -7.19 23.62 16.62
N PRO A 53 -6.64 22.45 16.98
CA PRO A 53 -7.22 21.15 16.64
C PRO A 53 -8.63 20.95 17.19
N SER A 54 -8.97 21.54 18.35
CA SER A 54 -10.30 21.41 18.96
C SER A 54 -11.41 22.10 18.15
N LYS A 55 -11.03 22.98 17.22
CA LYS A 55 -11.95 23.68 16.30
C LYS A 55 -12.02 23.04 14.90
N ARG A 56 -11.31 21.93 14.66
CA ARG A 56 -11.31 21.20 13.38
C ARG A 56 -12.18 19.95 13.44
N THR A 57 -13.22 19.90 12.60
CA THR A 57 -13.96 18.67 12.31
C THR A 57 -13.11 17.76 11.43
N PHE A 58 -12.90 16.51 11.86
CA PHE A 58 -12.15 15.49 11.11
C PHE A 58 -13.04 14.29 10.77
N GLN A 59 -13.03 13.83 9.52
CA GLN A 59 -13.61 12.54 9.12
C GLN A 59 -12.51 11.58 8.65
N PHE A 60 -12.08 10.65 9.49
CA PHE A 60 -11.13 9.61 9.10
C PHE A 60 -11.90 8.41 8.51
N LEU A 61 -11.80 8.20 7.20
CA LEU A 61 -12.55 7.18 6.45
C LEU A 61 -11.65 6.20 5.68
N SER A 62 -10.35 6.48 5.54
CA SER A 62 -9.34 5.61 4.93
C SER A 62 -9.39 4.18 5.46
N CYS A 63 -9.08 3.18 4.64
CA CYS A 63 -9.32 1.78 4.99
C CYS A 63 -8.30 0.84 4.33
N SER A 64 -7.54 0.10 5.13
CA SER A 64 -6.52 -0.83 4.63
C SER A 64 -7.08 -1.79 3.57
N GLY A 65 -6.36 -1.95 2.45
CA GLY A 65 -6.78 -2.78 1.31
C GLY A 65 -7.82 -2.16 0.36
N ALA A 66 -8.26 -0.92 0.57
CA ALA A 66 -9.21 -0.25 -0.34
C ALA A 66 -8.62 -0.03 -1.75
N LEU A 67 -9.42 -0.30 -2.77
CA LEU A 67 -9.14 0.05 -4.17
C LEU A 67 -9.77 1.41 -4.52
N SER A 68 -9.42 1.96 -5.68
CA SER A 68 -10.04 3.15 -6.28
C SER A 68 -11.57 3.10 -6.28
N LYS A 69 -12.14 1.94 -6.62
CA LYS A 69 -13.59 1.67 -6.54
C LYS A 69 -14.15 1.76 -5.12
N ASP A 70 -13.41 1.29 -4.11
CA ASP A 70 -13.87 1.32 -2.72
C ASP A 70 -13.84 2.75 -2.17
N VAL A 71 -12.87 3.57 -2.60
CA VAL A 71 -12.87 5.00 -2.30
C VAL A 71 -14.09 5.69 -2.93
N LEU A 72 -14.40 5.39 -4.19
CA LEU A 72 -15.58 5.91 -4.92
C LEU A 72 -16.92 5.47 -4.30
N GLU A 73 -17.09 4.18 -4.01
CA GLU A 73 -18.36 3.58 -3.62
C GLU A 73 -18.63 3.66 -2.11
N LYS A 74 -17.59 3.59 -1.28
CA LYS A 74 -17.72 3.32 0.18
C LYS A 74 -17.16 4.42 1.06
N GLN A 75 -16.27 5.28 0.55
CA GLN A 75 -15.67 6.36 1.35
C GLN A 75 -16.19 7.73 0.95
N ILE A 76 -16.13 8.09 -0.34
CA ILE A 76 -16.54 9.42 -0.81
C ILE A 76 -18.02 9.75 -0.48
N PRO A 77 -18.99 8.81 -0.58
CA PRO A 77 -20.39 9.08 -0.22
C PRO A 77 -20.63 9.32 1.29
N ARG A 78 -19.67 9.00 2.16
CA ARG A 78 -19.75 9.22 3.62
C ARG A 78 -19.14 10.56 4.08
N LEU A 79 -18.57 11.32 3.16
CA LEU A 79 -18.04 12.66 3.43
C LEU A 79 -19.16 13.70 3.46
N SER A 80 -19.10 14.61 4.43
CA SER A 80 -19.91 15.82 4.45
C SER A 80 -19.71 16.66 3.18
N SER A 81 -20.59 17.62 2.93
CA SER A 81 -20.25 18.75 2.05
C SER A 81 -19.11 19.59 2.65
N ASP A 82 -18.65 20.58 1.88
CA ASP A 82 -17.88 21.72 2.38
C ASP A 82 -16.54 21.38 3.08
N GLN A 83 -15.95 20.23 2.72
CA GLN A 83 -14.63 19.84 3.18
C GLN A 83 -13.54 20.73 2.55
N GLN A 84 -12.68 21.26 3.41
CA GLN A 84 -11.58 22.17 3.03
C GLN A 84 -10.28 21.43 2.67
N ALA A 85 -10.15 20.16 3.10
CA ALA A 85 -9.03 19.25 2.87
C ALA A 85 -9.48 17.81 3.17
N ILE A 86 -8.91 16.78 2.50
CA ILE A 86 -9.47 15.40 2.53
C ILE A 86 -8.49 14.24 2.65
N LEU A 87 -7.20 14.50 2.55
CA LEU A 87 -6.10 13.57 2.68
C LEU A 87 -6.34 12.16 2.07
N LEU A 88 -6.33 12.10 0.72
CA LEU A 88 -6.54 10.93 -0.15
C LEU A 88 -5.23 10.19 -0.52
N SER A 89 -5.05 8.96 -0.04
CA SER A 89 -3.99 8.03 -0.48
C SER A 89 -4.61 6.84 -1.22
N VAL A 90 -4.43 6.69 -2.54
CA VAL A 90 -4.98 5.55 -3.28
C VAL A 90 -4.09 5.12 -4.44
N GLY A 91 -4.15 3.83 -4.78
CA GLY A 91 -3.67 3.28 -6.06
C GLY A 91 -2.75 2.07 -5.91
N GLY A 92 -2.07 1.92 -4.77
CA GLY A 92 -1.18 0.79 -4.50
C GLY A 92 -1.89 -0.57 -4.61
N ASN A 93 -3.13 -0.66 -4.13
CA ASN A 93 -3.92 -1.89 -4.25
C ASN A 93 -4.41 -2.14 -5.69
N ASP A 94 -4.72 -1.09 -6.47
CA ASP A 94 -5.17 -1.22 -7.86
C ASP A 94 -4.09 -1.79 -8.79
N VAL A 95 -2.83 -1.54 -8.46
CA VAL A 95 -1.65 -2.04 -9.20
C VAL A 95 -1.09 -3.34 -8.60
N GLU A 96 -1.82 -3.94 -7.67
CA GLU A 96 -1.49 -5.18 -6.96
C GLU A 96 -0.16 -5.14 -6.15
N LEU A 97 0.14 -4.02 -5.47
CA LEU A 97 1.36 -3.88 -4.66
C LEU A 97 1.51 -5.01 -3.61
N VAL A 98 0.41 -5.45 -3.00
CA VAL A 98 0.41 -6.59 -2.05
C VAL A 98 0.81 -7.90 -2.74
N ASN A 99 0.45 -8.11 -4.00
CA ASN A 99 0.89 -9.28 -4.77
C ASN A 99 2.38 -9.18 -5.11
N ILE A 100 2.90 -7.99 -5.44
CA ILE A 100 4.35 -7.79 -5.60
C ILE A 100 5.09 -8.12 -4.30
N LEU A 101 4.62 -7.59 -3.16
CA LEU A 101 5.22 -7.87 -1.85
C LEU A 101 5.14 -9.37 -1.46
N ASN A 102 4.05 -10.07 -1.77
CA ASN A 102 3.97 -11.51 -1.56
C ASN A 102 4.92 -12.28 -2.50
N GLN A 103 4.88 -12.00 -3.81
CA GLN A 103 5.61 -12.72 -4.85
C GLN A 103 7.12 -12.48 -4.84
N CYS A 104 7.57 -11.27 -4.48
CA CYS A 104 8.98 -10.86 -4.56
C CYS A 104 9.70 -10.75 -3.21
N ILE A 105 8.98 -10.63 -2.08
CA ILE A 105 9.57 -10.16 -0.80
C ILE A 105 9.29 -11.09 0.38
N PHE A 106 8.03 -11.25 0.78
CA PHE A 106 7.66 -11.91 2.04
C PHE A 106 7.27 -13.40 1.87
N GLN A 107 6.83 -13.79 0.67
CA GLN A 107 6.46 -15.17 0.29
C GLN A 107 5.54 -15.88 1.31
N VAL A 108 4.56 -15.13 1.85
CA VAL A 108 3.62 -15.58 2.90
C VAL A 108 2.60 -16.61 2.38
N GLY A 109 2.31 -16.55 1.08
CA GLY A 109 1.39 -17.48 0.42
C GLY A 109 1.65 -17.54 -1.08
N VAL A 110 2.86 -17.91 -1.48
CA VAL A 110 3.20 -18.18 -2.89
C VAL A 110 3.06 -19.67 -3.19
N LEU A 111 2.68 -20.00 -4.42
CA LEU A 111 2.48 -21.37 -4.90
C LEU A 111 3.33 -21.61 -6.15
N ASN A 112 3.77 -22.85 -6.39
CA ASN A 112 4.25 -23.25 -7.71
C ASN A 112 3.06 -23.64 -8.64
N PRO A 113 3.28 -23.85 -9.96
CA PRO A 113 2.18 -24.17 -10.89
C PRO A 113 1.40 -25.44 -10.54
N GLU A 114 2.04 -26.46 -9.98
CA GLU A 114 1.39 -27.71 -9.55
C GLU A 114 0.50 -27.47 -8.32
N GLN A 115 0.99 -26.70 -7.36
CA GLN A 115 0.26 -26.30 -6.16
C GLN A 115 -0.96 -25.43 -6.50
N VAL A 116 -0.90 -24.58 -7.54
CA VAL A 116 -2.09 -23.84 -8.04
C VAL A 116 -3.14 -24.81 -8.58
N ILE A 117 -2.74 -25.83 -9.35
CA ILE A 117 -3.67 -26.85 -9.86
C ILE A 117 -4.32 -27.61 -8.70
N VAL A 118 -3.53 -28.05 -7.71
CA VAL A 118 -4.03 -28.74 -6.51
C VAL A 118 -4.97 -27.84 -5.71
N ALA A 119 -4.64 -26.57 -5.50
CA ALA A 119 -5.47 -25.62 -4.75
C ALA A 119 -6.82 -25.36 -5.47
N LYS A 120 -6.80 -25.17 -6.79
CA LYS A 120 -8.01 -25.03 -7.62
C LYS A 120 -8.89 -26.27 -7.65
N LEU A 121 -8.32 -27.47 -7.47
CA LEU A 121 -9.08 -28.71 -7.31
C LEU A 121 -9.65 -28.84 -5.89
N ALA A 122 -8.86 -28.53 -4.86
CA ALA A 122 -9.30 -28.57 -3.47
C ALA A 122 -10.48 -27.60 -3.21
N ALA A 123 -10.42 -26.39 -3.76
CA ALA A 123 -11.45 -25.35 -3.67
C ALA A 123 -12.79 -25.70 -4.36
N GLN A 124 -12.88 -26.84 -5.06
CA GLN A 124 -14.14 -27.39 -5.59
C GLN A 124 -14.81 -28.39 -4.64
N THR A 125 -14.16 -28.80 -3.56
CA THR A 125 -14.75 -29.66 -2.52
C THR A 125 -15.56 -28.86 -1.51
N GLU A 126 -16.48 -29.50 -0.80
CA GLU A 126 -17.27 -28.87 0.27
C GLU A 126 -16.40 -28.37 1.44
N GLU A 127 -15.25 -28.99 1.68
CA GLU A 127 -14.28 -28.67 2.74
C GLU A 127 -13.62 -27.29 2.54
N TYR A 128 -13.31 -26.93 1.28
CA TYR A 128 -12.66 -25.67 0.91
C TYR A 128 -13.57 -24.72 0.12
N ALA A 129 -14.90 -24.88 0.22
CA ALA A 129 -15.88 -24.09 -0.52
C ALA A 129 -15.76 -22.56 -0.28
N TRP A 130 -15.19 -22.15 0.85
CA TRP A 130 -14.88 -20.74 1.16
C TRP A 130 -13.83 -20.12 0.22
N ALA A 131 -12.96 -20.94 -0.38
CA ALA A 131 -11.88 -20.54 -1.26
C ALA A 131 -12.23 -20.71 -2.75
N LYS A 132 -13.47 -21.11 -3.07
CA LYS A 132 -13.90 -21.43 -4.45
C LYS A 132 -13.71 -20.27 -5.43
N ASP A 133 -13.99 -19.04 -4.99
CA ASP A 133 -13.89 -17.83 -5.80
C ASP A 133 -12.54 -17.11 -5.61
N PHE A 134 -11.55 -17.77 -4.99
CA PHE A 134 -10.21 -17.22 -4.76
C PHE A 134 -9.32 -17.36 -6.00
N ASP A 135 -8.66 -16.28 -6.41
CA ASP A 135 -7.74 -16.29 -7.56
C ASP A 135 -6.37 -16.87 -7.19
N PHE A 136 -6.26 -18.20 -7.21
CA PHE A 136 -5.01 -18.91 -6.98
C PHE A 136 -3.91 -18.61 -8.02
N ASP A 137 -4.23 -18.07 -9.21
CA ASP A 137 -3.20 -17.71 -10.19
C ASP A 137 -2.38 -16.50 -9.71
N THR A 138 -2.96 -15.60 -8.90
CA THR A 138 -2.21 -14.52 -8.23
C THR A 138 -1.13 -15.04 -7.27
N LEU A 139 -1.31 -16.24 -6.71
CA LEU A 139 -0.33 -16.88 -5.83
C LEU A 139 0.73 -17.67 -6.62
N GLY A 140 0.39 -18.14 -7.84
CA GLY A 140 1.31 -18.84 -8.74
C GLY A 140 2.10 -17.98 -9.71
N ARG A 141 1.78 -16.69 -9.83
CA ARG A 141 2.30 -15.83 -10.91
C ARG A 141 3.83 -15.66 -10.90
N GLY A 142 4.46 -15.69 -9.73
CA GLY A 142 5.91 -15.49 -9.56
C GLY A 142 6.34 -14.02 -9.70
N CYS A 143 7.45 -13.65 -9.05
CA CYS A 143 7.89 -12.25 -8.96
C CYS A 143 8.03 -11.56 -10.34
N ALA A 144 8.76 -12.15 -11.28
CA ALA A 144 9.05 -11.51 -12.56
C ALA A 144 7.77 -11.19 -13.37
N ALA A 145 6.87 -12.16 -13.52
CA ALA A 145 5.62 -11.96 -14.25
C ALA A 145 4.60 -11.11 -13.48
N GLN A 146 4.66 -11.06 -12.14
CA GLN A 146 3.89 -10.09 -11.36
C GLN A 146 4.36 -8.65 -11.62
N LEU A 147 5.68 -8.41 -11.63
CA LEU A 147 6.23 -7.09 -11.96
C LEU A 147 5.85 -6.64 -13.38
N ASP A 148 5.92 -7.54 -14.36
CA ASP A 148 5.60 -7.24 -15.76
C ASP A 148 4.09 -7.06 -15.99
N HIS A 149 3.24 -7.81 -15.27
CA HIS A 149 1.80 -7.60 -15.24
C HIS A 149 1.45 -6.21 -14.66
N THR A 150 1.99 -5.88 -13.48
CA THR A 150 1.78 -4.58 -12.85
C THR A 150 2.30 -3.42 -13.71
N ALA A 151 3.48 -3.55 -14.33
CA ALA A 151 4.00 -2.55 -15.28
C ALA A 151 3.03 -2.31 -16.45
N THR A 152 2.51 -3.39 -17.04
CA THR A 152 1.53 -3.32 -18.13
C THR A 152 0.23 -2.63 -17.69
N PHE A 153 -0.23 -2.89 -16.46
CA PHE A 153 -1.44 -2.25 -15.93
C PHE A 153 -1.25 -0.77 -15.60
N ILE A 154 -0.10 -0.36 -15.03
CA ILE A 154 0.24 1.05 -14.76
C ILE A 154 0.33 1.87 -16.05
N GLY A 155 0.83 1.25 -17.13
CA GLY A 155 0.86 1.85 -18.47
C GLY A 155 -0.51 1.92 -19.16
N SER A 156 -1.57 1.37 -18.58
CA SER A 156 -2.90 1.30 -19.20
C SER A 156 -3.75 2.56 -18.96
N SER A 157 -4.57 2.91 -19.96
CA SER A 157 -5.61 3.95 -19.81
C SER A 157 -6.65 3.59 -18.76
N THR A 158 -6.85 2.31 -18.46
CA THR A 158 -7.74 1.84 -17.38
C THR A 158 -7.28 2.35 -16.01
N PHE A 159 -5.98 2.31 -15.73
CA PHE A 159 -5.45 2.81 -14.45
C PHE A 159 -5.55 4.34 -14.37
N SER A 160 -5.16 5.07 -15.42
CA SER A 160 -5.28 6.54 -15.43
C SER A 160 -6.73 7.01 -15.31
N GLN A 161 -7.69 6.31 -15.94
CA GLN A 161 -9.12 6.59 -15.80
C GLN A 161 -9.65 6.31 -14.38
N ARG A 162 -9.17 5.26 -13.69
CA ARG A 162 -9.51 5.03 -12.28
C ARG A 162 -9.05 6.19 -11.40
N LEU A 163 -7.81 6.67 -11.60
CA LEU A 163 -7.29 7.83 -10.88
C LEU A 163 -8.10 9.11 -11.19
N ASP A 164 -8.37 9.38 -12.47
CA ASP A 164 -9.17 10.54 -12.90
C ASP A 164 -10.60 10.49 -12.35
N ASN A 165 -11.21 9.30 -12.23
CA ASN A 165 -12.52 9.11 -11.62
C ASN A 165 -12.48 9.36 -10.10
N VAL A 166 -11.52 8.78 -9.37
CA VAL A 166 -11.38 9.04 -7.92
C VAL A 166 -11.11 10.52 -7.70
N LEU A 167 -10.19 11.14 -8.43
CA LEU A 167 -9.91 12.57 -8.30
C LEU A 167 -11.13 13.41 -8.68
N SER A 168 -11.90 13.08 -9.71
CA SER A 168 -13.10 13.86 -10.08
C SER A 168 -14.19 13.79 -9.01
N ALA A 169 -14.48 12.60 -8.47
CA ALA A 169 -15.44 12.44 -7.38
C ALA A 169 -14.92 13.04 -6.07
N ALA A 170 -13.64 12.82 -5.76
CA ALA A 170 -12.98 13.41 -4.60
C ALA A 170 -12.89 14.93 -4.73
N LYS A 171 -12.81 15.54 -5.93
CA LYS A 171 -12.80 17.01 -6.13
C LYS A 171 -14.10 17.71 -5.79
N GLY A 172 -15.18 16.98 -5.58
CA GLY A 172 -16.32 17.52 -4.82
C GLY A 172 -15.98 17.79 -3.34
N LYS A 173 -14.75 17.47 -2.88
CA LYS A 173 -14.36 17.32 -1.45
C LYS A 173 -12.80 17.51 -1.09
N LEU A 174 -11.80 17.22 -1.96
CA LEU A 174 -10.33 17.59 -2.11
C LEU A 174 -9.25 17.35 -0.99
N ALA A 175 -8.04 16.69 -1.04
CA ALA A 175 -7.26 15.67 -1.82
C ALA A 175 -5.99 15.17 -0.97
N LYS A 176 -5.02 14.36 -1.49
CA LYS A 176 -3.58 14.04 -1.05
C LYS A 176 -3.18 12.90 -0.03
N GLU A 177 -2.18 11.99 -0.09
CA GLU A 177 -1.32 11.39 -1.16
C GLU A 177 -0.39 10.19 -0.73
N TYR A 178 0.60 9.78 -1.56
CA TYR A 178 1.41 8.52 -1.56
C TYR A 178 2.95 8.70 -1.85
N GLY A 179 3.80 7.66 -1.63
CA GLY A 179 5.28 7.67 -1.86
C GLY A 179 5.97 6.26 -1.85
N LYS A 180 7.32 6.19 -1.98
CA LYS A 180 8.13 4.94 -2.21
C LYS A 180 8.50 4.13 -0.96
N PHE A 181 9.20 2.99 -1.17
CA PHE A 181 9.48 1.95 -0.17
C PHE A 181 10.96 1.50 -0.06
N PHE A 182 11.75 1.45 -1.15
CA PHE A 182 13.17 1.01 -1.12
C PHE A 182 14.15 2.13 -1.47
N ALA A 183 15.35 2.10 -0.89
CA ALA A 183 16.42 3.06 -1.13
C ALA A 183 16.84 3.16 -2.62
N GLU A 184 17.16 4.38 -3.06
CA GLU A 184 17.48 4.70 -4.46
C GLU A 184 18.99 4.62 -4.78
N ASP A 185 19.84 4.55 -3.77
CA ASP A 185 21.27 4.24 -3.91
C ASP A 185 21.50 2.85 -4.51
N LEU A 186 20.53 1.95 -4.30
CA LEU A 186 20.53 0.56 -4.71
C LEU A 186 21.82 -0.16 -4.26
N SER A 187 22.25 0.02 -3.01
CA SER A 187 23.46 -0.64 -2.49
C SER A 187 23.42 -2.17 -2.75
N PRO A 188 24.52 -2.82 -3.18
CA PRO A 188 24.57 -4.27 -3.37
C PRO A 188 24.38 -5.05 -2.06
N ASP A 189 24.49 -4.43 -0.89
CA ASP A 189 24.41 -5.09 0.42
C ASP A 189 23.13 -5.95 0.55
N CYS A 190 21.97 -5.41 0.19
CA CYS A 190 20.69 -6.13 0.26
C CYS A 190 20.56 -7.32 -0.73
N ASN A 191 21.52 -7.59 -1.63
CA ASN A 191 21.42 -8.66 -2.62
C ASN A 191 21.29 -10.08 -2.02
N HIS A 192 21.67 -10.26 -0.75
CA HIS A 192 21.57 -11.53 -0.02
C HIS A 192 20.43 -11.56 1.03
N VAL A 193 19.66 -10.47 1.16
CA VAL A 193 18.58 -10.33 2.13
C VAL A 193 17.29 -10.93 1.58
N THR A 194 16.56 -11.68 2.41
CA THR A 194 15.23 -12.22 2.11
C THR A 194 14.34 -12.14 3.36
N TRP A 195 13.10 -11.68 3.20
CA TRP A 195 12.10 -11.65 4.28
C TRP A 195 11.09 -12.80 4.17
N SER A 196 11.47 -13.87 3.47
CA SER A 196 10.73 -15.13 3.37
C SER A 196 10.47 -15.76 4.75
N THR A 197 9.19 -15.83 5.14
CA THR A 197 8.80 -16.17 6.51
C THR A 197 9.05 -17.64 6.88
N TRP A 198 9.49 -17.88 8.12
CA TRP A 198 10.00 -19.19 8.57
C TRP A 198 8.96 -20.31 8.56
N ILE A 199 7.68 -20.00 8.84
CA ILE A 199 6.56 -20.96 8.82
C ILE A 199 6.43 -21.59 7.42
N TYR A 200 6.66 -20.80 6.37
CA TYR A 200 6.49 -21.23 4.98
C TYR A 200 7.78 -21.78 4.36
N LYS A 201 8.96 -21.65 4.99
CA LYS A 201 10.18 -22.34 4.54
C LYS A 201 10.07 -23.88 4.58
N ALA A 202 9.16 -24.43 5.39
CA ALA A 202 8.83 -25.85 5.42
C ALA A 202 7.76 -26.28 4.38
N ALA A 203 7.02 -25.33 3.78
CA ALA A 203 5.94 -25.58 2.82
C ALA A 203 6.36 -25.22 1.37
N ASN A 204 7.16 -24.17 1.21
CA ASN A 204 7.64 -23.64 -0.06
C ASN A 204 8.89 -24.38 -0.56
N VAL A 205 9.03 -25.68 -0.28
CA VAL A 205 10.21 -26.51 -0.66
C VAL A 205 10.42 -26.62 -2.19
N PHE A 206 9.48 -26.07 -2.96
CA PHE A 206 9.43 -26.07 -4.43
C PHE A 206 9.39 -24.64 -5.03
N GLN A 207 9.70 -23.60 -4.25
CA GLN A 207 10.01 -22.26 -4.75
C GLN A 207 11.29 -21.75 -4.07
N ASP A 208 12.23 -21.23 -4.86
CA ASP A 208 13.40 -20.56 -4.32
C ASP A 208 13.01 -19.26 -3.59
N ALA A 209 13.69 -19.01 -2.46
CA ALA A 209 13.54 -17.75 -1.73
C ALA A 209 13.87 -16.56 -2.64
N GLN A 210 13.00 -15.56 -2.65
CA GLN A 210 13.26 -14.30 -3.36
C GLN A 210 14.12 -13.39 -2.50
N TYR A 211 15.05 -12.69 -3.14
CA TYR A 211 16.04 -11.82 -2.51
C TYR A 211 15.86 -10.36 -2.95
N LEU A 212 16.29 -9.42 -2.10
CA LEU A 212 16.26 -7.98 -2.33
C LEU A 212 17.38 -7.52 -3.28
N THR A 213 17.51 -8.20 -4.42
CA THR A 213 18.50 -7.91 -5.45
C THR A 213 18.37 -6.48 -5.95
N GLN A 214 19.50 -5.89 -6.38
CA GLN A 214 19.54 -4.60 -7.06
C GLN A 214 18.57 -4.53 -8.25
N ASP A 215 18.39 -5.63 -8.98
CA ASP A 215 17.44 -5.66 -10.11
C ASP A 215 15.98 -5.59 -9.63
N ASN A 216 15.61 -6.39 -8.63
CA ASN A 216 14.29 -6.37 -8.03
C ASN A 216 13.98 -4.98 -7.43
N ARG A 217 14.90 -4.40 -6.63
CA ARG A 217 14.72 -3.06 -6.06
C ARG A 217 14.63 -1.96 -7.13
N ARG A 218 15.48 -2.01 -8.16
CA ARG A 218 15.43 -1.05 -9.28
C ARG A 218 14.10 -1.14 -10.05
N ARG A 219 13.62 -2.36 -10.32
CA ARG A 219 12.31 -2.58 -10.97
C ARG A 219 11.16 -2.07 -10.09
N MET A 220 11.16 -2.40 -8.80
CA MET A 220 10.11 -1.95 -7.87
C MET A 220 10.08 -0.42 -7.70
N ASN A 221 11.23 0.25 -7.56
CA ASN A 221 11.26 1.71 -7.52
C ASN A 221 10.75 2.34 -8.82
N GLY A 222 11.16 1.81 -9.98
CA GLY A 222 10.64 2.24 -11.29
C GLY A 222 9.13 2.03 -11.48
N LEU A 223 8.51 1.04 -10.81
CA LEU A 223 7.05 0.92 -10.74
C LEU A 223 6.43 2.05 -9.92
N VAL A 224 7.03 2.44 -8.79
CA VAL A 224 6.50 3.57 -8.00
C VAL A 224 6.74 4.90 -8.69
N ASP A 225 7.87 5.12 -9.38
CA ASP A 225 8.06 6.29 -10.25
C ASP A 225 6.96 6.38 -11.32
N SER A 226 6.59 5.24 -11.91
CA SER A 226 5.52 5.15 -12.90
C SER A 226 4.13 5.45 -12.30
N VAL A 227 3.86 5.01 -11.07
CA VAL A 227 2.62 5.34 -10.33
C VAL A 227 2.59 6.82 -9.93
N ASN A 228 3.69 7.37 -9.40
CA ASN A 228 3.81 8.78 -9.03
C ASN A 228 3.65 9.69 -10.26
N ALA A 229 4.21 9.32 -11.41
CA ALA A 229 4.00 10.02 -12.67
C ALA A 229 2.51 10.02 -13.10
N GLN A 230 1.81 8.89 -12.97
CA GLN A 230 0.37 8.81 -13.26
C GLN A 230 -0.47 9.63 -12.26
N LEU A 231 -0.17 9.57 -10.96
CA LEU A 231 -0.84 10.36 -9.91
C LEU A 231 -0.64 11.86 -10.13
N LYS A 232 0.60 12.30 -10.40
CA LYS A 232 0.94 13.69 -10.72
C LYS A 232 0.22 14.16 -11.98
N ALA A 233 0.25 13.37 -13.06
CA ALA A 233 -0.45 13.72 -14.30
C ALA A 233 -1.98 13.78 -14.10
N ALA A 234 -2.54 12.94 -13.21
CA ALA A 234 -3.96 12.99 -12.84
C ALA A 234 -4.30 14.23 -11.99
N ALA A 235 -3.39 14.66 -11.09
CA ALA A 235 -3.50 15.92 -10.36
C ALA A 235 -3.41 17.14 -11.31
N GLU A 236 -2.51 17.11 -12.30
CA GLU A 236 -2.37 18.14 -13.33
C GLU A 236 -3.62 18.22 -14.23
N ARG A 237 -4.17 17.08 -14.68
CA ARG A 237 -5.47 17.00 -15.38
C ARG A 237 -6.63 17.50 -14.51
N ALA A 238 -6.56 17.29 -13.20
CA ALA A 238 -7.53 17.82 -12.25
C ALA A 238 -7.45 19.35 -12.08
N GLY A 239 -6.29 19.97 -12.34
CA GLY A 239 -6.10 21.41 -12.22
C GLY A 239 -6.02 21.90 -10.76
N PRO A 240 -5.93 23.22 -10.55
CA PRO A 240 -5.24 23.83 -9.39
C PRO A 240 -5.87 23.64 -8.00
N SER A 241 -7.05 23.02 -7.90
CA SER A 241 -7.61 22.60 -6.60
C SER A 241 -7.06 21.27 -6.11
N VAL A 242 -6.42 20.48 -6.99
CA VAL A 242 -5.61 19.31 -6.63
C VAL A 242 -4.14 19.68 -6.81
N VAL A 243 -3.32 19.30 -5.84
CA VAL A 243 -1.87 19.51 -5.84
C VAL A 243 -1.25 18.16 -5.52
N PHE A 244 -0.18 17.78 -6.24
CA PHE A 244 0.63 16.61 -5.92
C PHE A 244 1.72 16.98 -4.90
N VAL A 245 1.86 16.21 -3.81
CA VAL A 245 2.88 16.29 -2.76
C VAL A 245 3.76 15.05 -2.85
N ASP A 246 4.92 15.23 -3.46
CA ASP A 246 5.91 14.18 -3.67
C ASP A 246 6.66 13.84 -2.37
N TYR A 247 5.98 13.15 -1.43
CA TYR A 247 6.56 12.92 -0.09
C TYR A 247 7.78 11.99 -0.13
N ASP A 248 7.93 11.20 -1.19
CA ASP A 248 9.06 10.30 -1.41
C ASP A 248 10.43 11.00 -1.29
N SER A 249 10.52 12.24 -1.79
CA SER A 249 11.72 13.08 -1.68
C SER A 249 12.23 13.20 -0.23
N TYR A 250 11.32 13.40 0.74
CA TYR A 250 11.66 13.45 2.17
C TYR A 250 11.98 12.08 2.75
N VAL A 251 11.36 10.99 2.27
CA VAL A 251 11.71 9.63 2.71
C VAL A 251 13.14 9.28 2.28
N GLY A 252 13.60 9.78 1.13
CA GLY A 252 15.01 9.75 0.74
C GLY A 252 15.90 10.62 1.63
N GLU A 253 15.50 11.87 1.90
CA GLU A 253 16.26 12.82 2.74
C GLU A 253 16.52 12.29 4.17
N PHE A 254 15.54 11.62 4.77
CA PHE A 254 15.64 11.07 6.13
C PHE A 254 16.18 9.64 6.22
N HIS A 255 16.65 9.04 5.11
CA HIS A 255 17.02 7.62 5.03
C HIS A 255 15.88 6.70 5.55
N GLY A 256 14.66 7.04 5.18
CA GLY A 256 13.41 6.45 5.66
C GLY A 256 12.96 5.20 4.88
N ARG A 257 13.80 4.67 3.99
CA ARG A 257 13.46 3.56 3.09
C ARG A 257 14.10 2.24 3.58
N TYR A 258 13.69 1.12 2.99
CA TYR A 258 14.35 -0.16 3.22
C TYR A 258 15.61 -0.32 2.36
N CYS A 259 16.62 -1.03 2.87
CA CYS A 259 17.93 -1.26 2.24
C CYS A 259 18.80 0.00 2.00
N GLU A 260 18.75 0.98 2.92
CA GLU A 260 19.68 2.12 2.95
C GLU A 260 21.13 1.67 3.25
N ALA A 261 22.13 2.35 2.67
CA ALA A 261 23.54 2.02 2.84
C ALA A 261 23.99 1.93 4.30
N GLY A 262 24.63 0.82 4.67
CA GLY A 262 25.13 0.58 6.03
C GLY A 262 24.11 0.06 7.04
N VAL A 263 22.85 -0.14 6.65
CA VAL A 263 21.84 -0.85 7.45
C VAL A 263 21.91 -2.35 7.12
N ASP A 264 22.16 -3.19 8.14
CA ASP A 264 21.94 -4.63 8.02
C ASP A 264 20.43 -4.92 8.12
N GLU A 265 19.89 -5.52 7.05
CA GLU A 265 18.48 -5.88 6.89
C GLU A 265 18.22 -7.39 7.01
N ALA A 266 19.25 -8.18 7.36
CA ALA A 266 19.18 -9.62 7.62
C ALA A 266 19.19 -9.97 9.13
N THR A 267 19.60 -9.03 9.99
CA THR A 267 19.57 -9.19 11.45
C THR A 267 18.14 -9.27 12.02
N THR A 268 17.99 -10.00 13.12
CA THR A 268 16.75 -10.10 13.90
C THR A 268 16.70 -9.14 15.09
N GLU A 269 17.74 -8.32 15.28
CA GLU A 269 17.77 -7.31 16.35
C GLU A 269 17.05 -6.02 15.92
N SER A 270 15.99 -5.66 16.66
CA SER A 270 15.05 -4.58 16.31
C SER A 270 15.63 -3.15 16.25
N ASN A 271 16.94 -2.96 16.48
CA ASN A 271 17.52 -1.70 16.94
C ASN A 271 18.63 -1.12 16.03
N THR A 272 18.91 -1.72 14.86
CA THR A 272 19.91 -1.15 13.91
C THR A 272 19.44 0.16 13.26
N ARG A 273 18.14 0.48 13.34
CA ARG A 273 17.48 1.52 12.54
C ARG A 273 17.16 2.80 13.31
N ILE A 274 18.17 3.41 13.93
CA ILE A 274 18.02 4.60 14.80
C ILE A 274 17.30 5.82 14.18
N PRO A 275 17.43 6.18 12.88
CA PRO A 275 16.77 7.38 12.33
C PRO A 275 15.35 7.14 11.80
N LEU A 276 14.86 5.90 11.78
CA LEU A 276 13.62 5.53 11.10
C LEU A 276 12.39 5.73 11.99
N MET A 277 11.39 6.45 11.48
CA MET A 277 10.10 6.65 12.15
C MET A 277 9.19 5.43 11.99
N PHE A 278 9.24 4.51 12.95
CA PHE A 278 8.27 3.43 13.19
C PHE A 278 7.90 3.36 14.67
#